data_AF-A0A0H3LZN4-F1
#
_entry.id   AF-A0A0H3LZN4-F1
#
_cell.length_a   1.000
_cell.length_b   1.000
_cell.length_c   1.000
_cell.angle_alpha   90.00
_cell.angle_beta   90.00
_cell.angle_gamma   90.00
#
_symmetry.space_group_name_H-M   'P 1'
#
loop_
_entity.id
_entity.type
_entity.pdbx_description
1 polymer ?
#
loop_
_entity_poly.entity_id
_entity_poly.type
_entity_poly.pdbx_seq_one_letter_code
_entity_poly.pdbx_strand_id
1 'polypeptide(L)'
;MMSNKLAAYFGGGVGYENGQWSDPTFTLHQLNPDGSVVEKNYKTVADAFGGVDTVIKDIYSKLGDLPGGGVKDQDALMWSETENAFVALHGLEGKKTNSKLKFLLDGAIAQGSSEAITGNQLYMMSNQLAAYFGGGARYENGKWLDPIFRLANEQHPISKFLKLVQMV
;
A
#
# COMPACT_ATOMS: atom_id res chain seq x y z
N MET A 1 5.17 27.99 53.78
CA MET A 1 6.33 27.46 53.04
C MET A 1 6.14 26.00 52.62
N MET A 2 5.83 25.06 53.53
CA MET A 2 5.67 23.64 53.16
C MET A 2 4.60 23.41 52.08
N SER A 3 3.42 24.03 52.21
CA SER A 3 2.31 23.91 51.26
C SER A 3 2.69 24.31 49.83
N ASN A 4 3.32 25.47 49.64
CA ASN A 4 3.66 25.96 48.29
C ASN A 4 4.74 25.08 47.61
N LYS A 5 5.64 24.47 48.39
CA LYS A 5 6.60 23.48 47.83
C LYS A 5 5.89 22.19 47.43
N LEU A 6 4.90 21.73 48.22
CA LEU A 6 4.07 20.58 47.88
C LEU A 6 3.21 20.87 46.62
N ALA A 7 2.63 22.06 46.52
CA ALA A 7 1.91 22.53 45.33
C ALA A 7 2.78 22.43 44.07
N ALA A 8 4.02 22.95 44.13
CA ALA A 8 4.96 22.90 43.01
C ALA A 8 5.30 21.47 42.54
N TYR A 9 5.23 20.46 43.41
CA TYR A 9 5.45 19.05 43.01
C TYR A 9 4.26 18.42 42.28
N PHE A 10 3.04 18.86 42.56
CA PHE A 10 1.83 18.37 41.88
C PHE A 10 1.60 19.04 40.51
N GLY A 11 1.95 20.32 40.37
CA GLY A 11 1.75 21.06 39.13
C GLY A 11 0.26 21.27 38.77
N GLY A 12 -0.05 21.42 37.48
CA GLY A 12 -1.45 21.52 37.02
C GLY A 12 -2.24 22.71 37.58
N GLY A 13 -1.60 23.78 38.06
CA GLY A 13 -2.28 24.95 38.63
C GLY A 13 -2.78 24.80 40.08
N VAL A 14 -2.37 23.75 40.78
CA VAL A 14 -2.56 23.63 42.24
C VAL A 14 -1.88 24.79 42.98
N GLY A 15 -2.52 25.30 44.02
CA GLY A 15 -2.05 26.41 44.84
C GLY A 15 -2.54 26.30 46.27
N TYR A 16 -1.95 27.11 47.17
CA TYR A 16 -2.36 27.20 48.56
C TYR A 16 -2.37 28.65 49.04
N GLU A 17 -3.57 29.20 49.26
CA GLU A 17 -3.78 30.59 49.68
C GLU A 17 -4.80 30.64 50.82
N ASN A 18 -4.57 31.52 51.80
CA ASN A 18 -5.50 31.79 52.92
C ASN A 18 -6.00 30.54 53.68
N GLY A 19 -5.20 29.47 53.71
CA GLY A 19 -5.56 28.21 54.38
C GLY A 19 -6.20 27.16 53.48
N GLN A 20 -6.56 27.51 52.24
CA GLN A 20 -7.28 26.66 51.29
C GLN A 20 -6.40 26.21 50.12
N TRP A 21 -6.69 25.02 49.59
CA TRP A 21 -6.06 24.46 48.39
C TRP A 21 -6.95 24.69 47.16
N SER A 22 -6.34 24.92 46.00
CA SER A 22 -7.00 24.76 44.70
C SER A 22 -6.63 23.41 44.07
N ASP A 23 -7.58 22.73 43.45
CA ASP A 23 -7.33 21.43 42.81
C ASP A 23 -6.43 21.58 41.57
N PRO A 24 -5.51 20.64 41.30
CA PRO A 24 -4.80 20.59 40.04
C PRO A 24 -5.75 20.27 38.88
N THR A 25 -5.33 20.61 37.67
CA THR A 25 -5.94 20.19 36.41
C THR A 25 -4.85 19.66 35.49
N PHE A 26 -4.94 18.38 35.14
CA PHE A 26 -4.08 17.73 34.16
C PHE A 26 -4.87 17.54 32.86
N THR A 27 -4.42 18.16 31.79
CA THR A 27 -5.06 18.09 30.48
C THR A 27 -4.38 17.02 29.64
N LEU A 28 -5.14 16.05 29.14
CA LEU A 28 -4.67 15.01 28.24
C LEU A 28 -5.53 14.96 26.97
N HIS A 29 -4.93 14.57 25.87
CA HIS A 29 -5.60 14.42 24.58
C HIS A 29 -5.83 12.92 24.31
N GLN A 30 -7.08 12.48 24.31
CA GLN A 30 -7.44 11.12 23.96
C GLN A 30 -7.72 11.00 22.47
N LEU A 31 -7.24 9.92 21.84
CA LEU A 31 -7.48 9.60 20.45
C LEU A 31 -8.69 8.66 20.34
N ASN A 32 -9.69 9.04 19.56
CA ASN A 32 -10.84 8.19 19.25
C ASN A 32 -10.50 7.18 18.13
N PRO A 33 -11.27 6.08 17.98
CA PRO A 33 -11.04 5.08 16.92
C PRO A 33 -11.10 5.62 15.48
N ASP A 34 -11.82 6.72 15.27
CA ASP A 34 -11.94 7.44 13.99
C ASP A 34 -10.76 8.37 13.68
N GLY A 35 -9.81 8.53 14.61
CA GLY A 35 -8.66 9.42 14.51
C GLY A 35 -8.92 10.85 15.00
N SER A 36 -10.13 11.17 15.49
CA SER A 36 -10.40 12.45 16.14
C SER A 36 -9.75 12.53 17.53
N VAL A 37 -9.47 13.74 18.00
CA VAL A 37 -8.82 14.00 19.29
C VAL A 37 -9.78 14.72 20.23
N VAL A 38 -9.91 14.26 21.47
CA VAL A 38 -10.75 14.85 22.52
C VAL A 38 -9.90 15.23 23.72
N GLU A 39 -10.02 16.49 24.16
CA GLU A 39 -9.40 16.95 25.40
C GLU A 39 -10.16 16.41 26.62
N LYS A 40 -9.42 15.90 27.61
CA LYS A 40 -9.95 15.50 28.92
C LYS A 40 -9.12 16.13 30.04
N ASN A 41 -9.83 16.61 31.05
CA ASN A 41 -9.24 17.29 32.21
C ASN A 41 -9.43 16.45 33.48
N TYR A 42 -8.33 16.14 34.16
CA TYR A 42 -8.27 15.27 35.33
C TYR A 42 -7.87 16.06 36.58
N LYS A 43 -8.49 15.73 37.73
CA LYS A 43 -8.31 16.47 39.00
C LYS A 43 -7.37 15.79 40.00
N THR A 44 -6.90 14.58 39.70
CA THR A 44 -5.88 13.90 40.51
C THR A 44 -4.79 13.32 39.63
N VAL A 45 -3.61 13.09 40.23
CA VAL A 45 -2.49 12.42 39.58
C VAL A 45 -2.82 10.97 39.19
N ALA A 46 -3.61 10.28 40.02
CA ALA A 46 -4.02 8.90 39.75
C ALA A 46 -4.92 8.81 38.51
N ASP A 47 -5.93 9.67 38.42
CA ASP A 47 -6.84 9.70 37.26
C ASP A 47 -6.11 10.14 35.99
N ALA A 48 -5.16 11.08 36.10
CA ALA A 48 -4.31 11.49 34.99
C ALA A 48 -3.44 10.33 34.46
N PHE A 49 -2.81 9.54 35.35
CA PHE A 49 -2.07 8.35 34.92
C PHE A 49 -2.98 7.27 34.31
N GLY A 50 -4.22 7.11 34.80
CA GLY A 50 -5.24 6.27 34.15
C GLY A 50 -5.62 6.78 32.74
N GLY A 51 -5.69 8.10 32.57
CA GLY A 51 -5.82 8.75 31.26
C GLY A 51 -4.64 8.45 30.33
N VAL A 52 -3.40 8.52 30.83
CA VAL A 52 -2.19 8.17 30.06
C VAL A 52 -2.17 6.70 29.64
N ASP A 53 -2.51 5.78 30.56
CA ASP A 53 -2.65 4.33 30.24
C ASP A 53 -3.70 4.10 29.14
N THR A 54 -4.82 4.84 29.18
CA THR A 54 -5.84 4.79 28.13
C THR A 54 -5.29 5.28 26.79
N VAL A 55 -4.64 6.44 26.76
CA VAL A 55 -4.00 6.99 25.54
C VAL A 55 -2.96 6.04 24.95
N ILE A 56 -2.15 5.39 25.80
CA ILE A 56 -1.15 4.40 25.35
C ILE A 56 -1.84 3.16 24.75
N LYS A 57 -2.96 2.69 25.33
CA LYS A 57 -3.77 1.59 24.76
C LYS A 57 -4.43 1.98 23.45
N ASP A 58 -4.95 3.21 23.32
CA ASP A 58 -5.54 3.72 22.09
C ASP A 58 -4.49 3.78 20.96
N ILE A 59 -3.29 4.32 21.27
CA ILE A 59 -2.15 4.35 20.34
C ILE A 59 -1.68 2.94 19.99
N TYR A 60 -1.50 2.06 20.98
CA TYR A 60 -1.05 0.68 20.74
C TYR A 60 -2.05 -0.09 19.88
N SER A 61 -3.35 0.09 20.11
CA SER A 61 -4.39 -0.50 19.26
C SER A 61 -4.34 0.06 17.84
N LYS A 62 -4.05 1.35 17.68
CA LYS A 62 -3.84 1.96 16.35
C LYS A 62 -2.54 1.54 15.66
N LEU A 63 -1.53 1.13 16.44
CA LEU A 63 -0.31 0.45 15.98
C LEU A 63 -0.45 -1.09 15.93
N GLY A 64 -1.65 -1.61 16.22
CA GLY A 64 -2.19 -2.88 15.71
C GLY A 64 -3.09 -2.68 14.49
N ASP A 65 -3.26 -1.42 14.05
CA ASP A 65 -3.93 -0.96 12.83
C ASP A 65 -2.92 -0.25 11.83
N LEU A 66 -1.58 -0.49 11.89
CA LEU A 66 -0.52 0.08 11.00
C LEU A 66 0.56 -0.90 10.40
N PRO A 67 0.60 -1.18 9.06
CA PRO A 67 0.61 -2.54 8.42
C PRO A 67 1.80 -3.47 8.75
N GLY A 68 1.53 -4.78 8.93
CA GLY A 68 2.53 -5.66 9.55
C GLY A 68 2.78 -5.19 10.98
N GLY A 69 1.68 -5.14 11.75
CA GLY A 69 1.38 -4.04 12.66
C GLY A 69 0.04 -3.38 12.31
N GLY A 70 -0.58 -3.67 11.15
CA GLY A 70 -2.04 -3.63 10.95
C GLY A 70 -2.81 -2.63 10.03
N VAL A 71 -2.26 -1.76 9.13
CA VAL A 71 -3.07 -0.89 8.21
C VAL A 71 -3.86 -1.83 7.37
N LYS A 72 -5.07 -2.05 7.88
CA LYS A 72 -6.00 -3.15 7.62
C LYS A 72 -5.36 -4.15 6.67
N ASP A 73 -4.63 -5.16 7.21
CA ASP A 73 -3.62 -6.01 6.52
C ASP A 73 -4.02 -6.63 5.15
N GLN A 74 -5.25 -6.41 4.71
CA GLN A 74 -5.79 -6.69 3.38
C GLN A 74 -5.44 -5.62 2.32
N ASP A 75 -5.27 -4.33 2.68
CA ASP A 75 -5.13 -3.23 1.72
C ASP A 75 -3.68 -2.91 1.31
N ALA A 76 -2.69 -3.34 2.07
CA ALA A 76 -1.27 -3.15 1.78
C ALA A 76 -0.67 -4.32 0.96
N LEU A 77 0.34 -4.02 0.13
CA LEU A 77 1.11 -5.04 -0.58
C LEU A 77 2.18 -5.61 0.36
N MET A 78 1.88 -6.71 1.03
CA MET A 78 2.71 -7.29 2.09
C MET A 78 3.66 -8.38 1.59
N TRP A 79 4.81 -8.50 2.25
CA TRP A 79 5.68 -9.68 2.14
C TRP A 79 5.01 -10.90 2.80
N SER A 80 5.08 -12.04 2.14
CA SER A 80 4.67 -13.34 2.67
C SER A 80 5.89 -14.21 2.83
N GLU A 81 6.19 -14.63 4.07
CA GLU A 81 7.28 -15.58 4.34
C GLU A 81 7.03 -16.96 3.71
N THR A 82 5.76 -17.37 3.61
CA THR A 82 5.36 -18.63 2.97
C THR A 82 5.65 -18.64 1.47
N GLU A 83 5.44 -17.51 0.79
CA GLU A 83 5.68 -17.37 -0.66
C GLU A 83 7.07 -16.81 -0.97
N ASN A 84 7.81 -16.35 0.05
CA ASN A 84 9.08 -15.61 -0.07
C ASN A 84 9.00 -14.47 -1.12
N ALA A 85 7.91 -13.69 -1.08
CA ALA A 85 7.59 -12.66 -2.07
C ALA A 85 6.61 -11.60 -1.53
N PHE A 86 6.53 -10.45 -2.20
CA PHE A 86 5.41 -9.51 -2.05
C PHE A 86 4.17 -10.05 -2.77
N VAL A 87 3.04 -10.19 -2.06
CA VAL A 87 1.87 -10.92 -2.55
C VAL A 87 0.71 -9.98 -2.89
N ALA A 88 0.43 -9.81 -4.18
CA ALA A 88 -0.66 -8.98 -4.71
C ALA A 88 -2.04 -9.68 -4.65
N LEU A 89 -2.39 -10.28 -3.50
CA LEU A 89 -3.68 -10.93 -3.24
C LEU A 89 -4.57 -10.05 -2.34
N HIS A 90 -5.64 -9.51 -2.91
CA HIS A 90 -6.62 -8.66 -2.19
C HIS A 90 -7.96 -9.39 -2.02
N GLY A 91 -8.72 -8.96 -1.01
CA GLY A 91 -10.05 -9.48 -0.68
C GLY A 91 -10.12 -10.14 0.70
N LEU A 92 -11.35 -10.52 1.06
CA LEU A 92 -11.64 -11.21 2.33
C LEU A 92 -10.91 -12.55 2.44
N GLU A 93 -10.65 -12.98 3.67
CA GLU A 93 -10.07 -14.29 3.96
C GLU A 93 -10.90 -15.43 3.34
N GLY A 94 -10.21 -16.45 2.81
CA GLY A 94 -10.81 -17.53 2.02
C GLY A 94 -11.34 -17.11 0.64
N LYS A 95 -11.26 -15.82 0.25
CA LYS A 95 -11.72 -15.27 -1.04
C LYS A 95 -10.71 -14.33 -1.70
N LYS A 96 -9.45 -14.36 -1.28
CA LYS A 96 -8.37 -13.54 -1.85
C LYS A 96 -8.12 -13.88 -3.33
N THR A 97 -7.85 -12.86 -4.16
CA THR A 97 -7.60 -13.03 -5.61
C THR A 97 -6.49 -12.13 -6.14
N ASN A 98 -5.88 -12.55 -7.25
CA ASN A 98 -4.82 -11.79 -7.94
C ASN A 98 -5.31 -10.39 -8.34
N SER A 99 -4.61 -9.37 -7.84
CA SER A 99 -4.97 -7.97 -8.01
C SER A 99 -4.08 -7.26 -9.04
N LYS A 100 -4.61 -6.19 -9.64
CA LYS A 100 -3.87 -5.39 -10.62
C LYS A 100 -3.04 -4.32 -9.92
N LEU A 101 -1.73 -4.29 -10.20
CA LEU A 101 -0.91 -3.11 -9.96
C LEU A 101 -1.12 -2.12 -11.11
N LYS A 102 -1.35 -0.85 -10.80
CA LYS A 102 -1.65 0.23 -11.76
C LYS A 102 -0.84 1.48 -11.42
N PHE A 103 -0.75 2.40 -12.38
CA PHE A 103 0.01 3.66 -12.26
C PHE A 103 1.52 3.45 -12.02
N LEU A 104 2.04 2.28 -12.42
CA LEU A 104 3.47 2.05 -12.60
C LEU A 104 3.98 2.90 -13.77
N LEU A 105 5.17 3.48 -13.61
CA LEU A 105 5.95 4.02 -14.72
C LEU A 105 6.56 2.87 -15.54
N ASP A 106 6.89 3.15 -16.80
CA ASP A 106 7.60 2.20 -17.67
C ASP A 106 9.02 1.96 -17.16
N GLY A 107 9.32 0.71 -16.79
CA GLY A 107 10.63 0.32 -16.26
C GLY A 107 11.70 0.15 -17.34
N ALA A 108 12.98 0.26 -16.98
CA ALA A 108 14.09 0.09 -17.91
C ALA A 108 14.12 -1.33 -18.52
N ILE A 109 14.02 -1.43 -19.86
CA ILE A 109 14.27 -2.68 -20.59
C ILE A 109 15.77 -2.75 -20.93
N ALA A 110 16.55 -3.27 -19.99
CA ALA A 110 17.99 -3.41 -20.10
C ALA A 110 18.47 -4.69 -19.40
N GLN A 111 19.66 -5.18 -19.77
CA GLN A 111 20.28 -6.34 -19.12
C GLN A 111 20.51 -6.05 -17.63
N GLY A 112 19.97 -6.90 -16.76
CA GLY A 112 20.09 -6.76 -15.30
C GLY A 112 19.11 -5.77 -14.66
N SER A 113 18.13 -5.23 -15.40
CA SER A 113 17.06 -4.40 -14.81
C SER A 113 16.24 -5.17 -13.79
N SER A 114 15.92 -4.52 -12.67
CA SER A 114 15.02 -5.00 -11.61
C SER A 114 13.70 -4.21 -11.55
N GLU A 115 13.43 -3.39 -12.57
CA GLU A 115 12.23 -2.53 -12.62
C GLU A 115 11.02 -3.30 -13.16
N ALA A 116 9.84 -3.02 -12.61
CA ALA A 116 8.60 -3.60 -13.12
C ALA A 116 8.24 -2.97 -14.48
N ILE A 117 8.03 -3.81 -15.50
CA ILE A 117 7.55 -3.36 -16.81
C ILE A 117 6.03 -3.19 -16.82
N THR A 118 5.53 -2.28 -17.65
CA THR A 118 4.08 -2.06 -17.82
C THR A 118 3.53 -2.74 -19.07
N GLY A 119 2.19 -2.76 -19.18
CA GLY A 119 1.50 -3.18 -20.40
C GLY A 119 1.78 -2.29 -21.62
N ASN A 120 2.18 -1.03 -21.44
CA ASN A 120 2.54 -0.14 -22.56
C ASN A 120 3.77 -0.68 -23.31
N GLN A 121 4.77 -1.11 -22.55
CA GLN A 121 6.04 -1.58 -23.10
C GLN A 121 5.87 -2.91 -23.85
N LEU A 122 5.09 -3.83 -23.29
CA LEU A 122 4.72 -5.08 -23.95
C LEU A 122 3.89 -4.82 -25.22
N TYR A 123 3.00 -3.82 -25.21
CA TYR A 123 2.24 -3.38 -26.38
C TYR A 123 3.16 -2.82 -27.48
N MET A 124 4.12 -1.95 -27.13
CA MET A 124 5.11 -1.42 -28.08
C MET A 124 5.94 -2.56 -28.71
N MET A 125 6.46 -3.49 -27.90
CA MET A 125 7.20 -4.65 -28.41
C MET A 125 6.35 -5.53 -29.33
N SER A 126 5.07 -5.75 -29.00
CA SER A 126 4.14 -6.53 -29.83
C SER A 126 3.88 -5.88 -31.19
N ASN A 127 3.73 -4.55 -31.24
CA ASN A 127 3.59 -3.82 -32.51
C ASN A 127 4.87 -3.86 -33.35
N GLN A 128 6.05 -3.71 -32.72
CA GLN A 128 7.33 -3.82 -33.42
C GLN A 128 7.55 -5.21 -34.02
N LEU A 129 7.20 -6.27 -33.28
CA LEU A 129 7.27 -7.65 -33.76
C LEU A 129 6.27 -7.91 -34.90
N ALA A 130 5.06 -7.36 -34.82
CA ALA A 130 4.07 -7.44 -35.90
C ALA A 130 4.59 -6.77 -37.19
N ALA A 131 5.23 -5.60 -37.08
CA ALA A 131 5.84 -4.91 -38.21
C ALA A 131 6.96 -5.73 -38.87
N TYR A 132 7.79 -6.44 -38.09
CA TYR A 132 8.81 -7.34 -38.64
C TYR A 132 8.25 -8.57 -39.35
N PHE A 133 7.10 -9.11 -38.92
CA PHE A 133 6.44 -10.19 -39.65
C PHE A 133 5.87 -9.74 -40.99
N GLY A 134 5.47 -8.47 -41.13
CA GLY A 134 4.80 -7.99 -42.34
C GLY A 134 3.48 -8.73 -42.58
N GLY A 135 3.11 -8.98 -43.84
CA GLY A 135 1.95 -9.80 -44.19
C GLY A 135 0.59 -9.35 -43.61
N GLY A 136 0.48 -8.11 -43.12
CA GLY A 136 -0.71 -7.61 -42.42
C GLY A 136 -0.85 -8.05 -40.96
N ALA A 137 0.20 -8.63 -40.36
CA ALA A 137 0.24 -8.93 -38.93
C ALA A 137 0.02 -7.66 -38.09
N ARG A 138 -0.71 -7.80 -36.98
CA ARG A 138 -0.93 -6.70 -36.01
C ARG A 138 -1.26 -7.23 -34.61
N TYR A 139 -1.03 -6.40 -33.61
CA TYR A 139 -1.46 -6.63 -32.23
C TYR A 139 -2.50 -5.58 -31.83
N GLU A 140 -3.75 -5.99 -31.68
CA GLU A 140 -4.90 -5.09 -31.61
C GLU A 140 -5.88 -5.59 -30.54
N ASN A 141 -6.33 -4.71 -29.64
CA ASN A 141 -7.26 -5.03 -28.55
C ASN A 141 -6.85 -6.26 -27.70
N GLY A 142 -5.55 -6.41 -27.45
CA GLY A 142 -4.99 -7.51 -26.66
C GLY A 142 -4.81 -8.83 -27.43
N LYS A 143 -5.09 -8.86 -28.74
CA LYS A 143 -5.05 -10.07 -29.58
C LYS A 143 -4.06 -9.92 -30.72
N TRP A 144 -3.38 -11.03 -31.02
CA TRP A 144 -2.60 -11.18 -32.25
C TRP A 144 -3.52 -11.48 -33.44
N LEU A 145 -3.16 -10.92 -34.59
CA LEU A 145 -3.73 -11.25 -35.89
C LEU A 145 -2.57 -11.63 -36.81
N ASP A 146 -2.65 -12.86 -37.32
CA ASP A 146 -1.54 -13.53 -37.99
C ASP A 146 -1.19 -12.89 -39.35
N PRO A 147 0.09 -12.90 -39.76
CA PRO A 147 0.49 -12.50 -41.10
C PRO A 147 -0.03 -13.48 -42.14
N ILE A 148 -0.57 -12.93 -43.24
CA ILE A 148 -0.95 -13.65 -44.45
C ILE A 148 0.00 -13.24 -45.56
N PHE A 149 0.81 -14.19 -46.03
CA PHE A 149 1.71 -13.99 -47.15
C PHE A 149 1.03 -14.42 -48.45
N ARG A 150 1.43 -13.80 -49.57
CA ARG A 150 0.96 -14.19 -50.91
C ARG A 150 2.11 -14.77 -51.71
N LEU A 151 1.96 -16.00 -52.18
CA LEU A 151 2.85 -16.67 -53.12
C LEU A 151 2.02 -17.09 -54.33
N ALA A 152 2.47 -16.78 -55.55
CA ALA A 152 1.76 -17.11 -56.79
C ALA A 152 0.24 -16.78 -56.79
N ASN A 153 -0.13 -15.65 -56.18
CA ASN A 153 -1.51 -15.18 -55.95
C ASN A 153 -2.34 -15.98 -54.92
N GLU A 154 -1.85 -17.08 -54.36
CA GLU A 154 -2.48 -17.78 -53.24
C GLU A 154 -2.13 -17.14 -51.89
N GLN A 155 -3.08 -17.15 -50.95
CA GLN A 155 -2.87 -16.71 -49.57
C GLN A 155 -2.41 -17.87 -48.69
N HIS A 156 -1.38 -17.65 -47.87
CA HIS A 156 -0.83 -18.65 -46.97
C HIS A 156 -0.58 -18.07 -45.57
N PRO A 157 -0.96 -18.79 -44.49
CA PRO A 157 -0.48 -18.47 -43.16
C PRO A 157 1.02 -18.72 -43.04
N ILE A 158 1.68 -18.06 -42.09
CA ILE A 158 3.14 -18.16 -41.87
C ILE A 158 3.67 -19.61 -41.79
N SER A 159 2.92 -20.52 -41.17
CA SER A 159 3.28 -21.93 -41.03
C SER A 159 3.31 -22.72 -42.35
N LYS A 160 2.54 -22.30 -43.36
CA LYS A 160 2.59 -22.85 -44.73
C LYS A 160 3.64 -22.12 -45.57
N PHE A 161 3.77 -20.80 -45.39
CA PHE A 161 4.77 -19.98 -46.08
C PHE A 161 6.21 -20.42 -45.78
N LEU A 162 6.58 -20.59 -44.50
CA LEU A 162 7.92 -21.00 -44.10
C LEU A 162 8.34 -22.34 -44.70
N LYS A 163 7.43 -23.31 -44.77
CA LYS A 163 7.70 -24.63 -45.39
C LYS A 163 7.96 -24.51 -46.89
N LEU A 164 7.30 -23.60 -47.59
CA LEU A 164 7.50 -23.39 -49.03
C LEU A 164 8.84 -22.70 -49.33
N VAL A 165 9.24 -21.74 -48.49
CA VAL A 165 10.52 -21.02 -48.64
C VAL A 165 11.73 -21.88 -48.27
N GLN A 166 11.58 -22.85 -47.36
CA GLN A 166 12.62 -23.81 -46.99
C GLN A 166 12.84 -24.95 -48.01
N MET A 167 12.09 -24.98 -49.12
CA MET A 167 12.21 -25.99 -50.18
C MET A 167 12.92 -25.47 -51.44
N VAL A 168 13.65 -24.34 -51.32
CA VAL A 168 14.40 -23.66 -52.39
C VAL A 168 15.87 -23.56 -52.01
#